data_AF-A0A843C0U9-F1
#
_entry.id   AF-A0A843C0U9-F1
#
_cell.length_a   1.000
_cell.length_b   1.000
_cell.length_c   1.000
_cell.angle_alpha   90.00
_cell.angle_beta   90.00
_cell.angle_gamma   90.00
#
_symmetry.space_group_name_H-M   'P 1'
#
loop_
_entity.id
_entity.type
_entity.pdbx_description
1 polymer ?
#
loop_
_entity_poly.entity_id
_entity_poly.type
_entity_poly.pdbx_seq_one_letter_code
_entity_poly.pdbx_strand_id
1 'polypeptide(L)'
;MITNELKQKNHKFRKEILSYLNMYPSGEKFLIAFLISRLSDFSPFYKYPYIYNFEYFVEPPNYSQYGKGDLILTSGRKYYLVVEAKYLRQDSGKAAKKSRNNARNVVESQAEKYARILKRQNPTFIVNYTNLTNDKSWRNEHPEFAEVFHEFQSLKMKEWKQKHLY
;
A
#
# COMPACT_ATOMS: atom_id res chain seq x y z
N MET A 1 18.40 -2.76 -18.48
CA MET A 1 17.30 -3.48 -19.16
C MET A 1 16.44 -4.15 -18.10
N ILE A 2 15.12 -4.20 -18.30
CA ILE A 2 14.23 -5.01 -17.44
C ILE A 2 14.34 -6.45 -17.94
N THR A 3 14.76 -7.38 -17.09
CA THR A 3 14.93 -8.78 -17.47
C THR A 3 13.57 -9.51 -17.48
N ASN A 4 13.43 -10.53 -18.33
CA ASN A 4 12.25 -11.41 -18.31
C ASN A 4 12.08 -12.10 -16.94
N GLU A 5 13.20 -12.36 -16.27
CA GLU A 5 13.24 -12.89 -14.90
C GLU A 5 12.54 -11.97 -13.90
N LEU A 6 12.78 -10.64 -13.93
CA LEU A 6 12.11 -9.70 -13.04
C LEU A 6 10.59 -9.68 -13.26
N LYS A 7 10.15 -9.77 -14.52
CA LYS A 7 8.71 -9.83 -14.87
C LYS A 7 8.08 -11.11 -14.32
N GLN A 8 8.72 -12.26 -14.51
CA GLN A 8 8.21 -13.55 -14.02
C GLN A 8 8.19 -13.59 -12.49
N LYS A 9 9.25 -13.14 -11.83
CA LYS A 9 9.33 -13.03 -10.37
C LYS A 9 8.22 -12.13 -9.83
N ASN A 10 8.01 -10.97 -10.43
CA ASN A 10 6.95 -10.06 -10.04
C ASN A 10 5.56 -10.68 -10.19
N HIS A 11 5.29 -11.40 -11.28
CA HIS A 11 4.01 -12.09 -11.48
C HIS A 11 3.73 -13.12 -10.40
N LYS A 12 4.71 -13.99 -10.12
CA LYS A 12 4.62 -14.99 -9.05
C LYS A 12 4.41 -14.32 -7.69
N PHE A 13 5.22 -13.29 -7.40
CA PHE A 13 5.18 -12.61 -6.12
C PHE A 13 3.86 -11.86 -5.88
N ARG A 14 3.30 -11.22 -6.92
CA ARG A 14 1.96 -10.63 -6.86
C ARG A 14 0.90 -11.67 -6.51
N LYS A 15 0.93 -12.86 -7.13
CA LYS A 15 -0.03 -13.92 -6.83
C LYS A 15 0.07 -14.38 -5.37
N GLU A 16 1.28 -14.58 -4.87
CA GLU A 16 1.53 -15.00 -3.48
C GLU A 16 1.03 -13.94 -2.49
N ILE A 17 1.37 -12.67 -2.71
CA ILE A 17 0.92 -11.56 -1.86
C ILE A 17 -0.61 -11.45 -1.89
N LEU A 18 -1.23 -11.47 -3.06
CA LEU A 18 -2.69 -11.38 -3.17
C LEU A 18 -3.38 -12.57 -2.46
N SER A 19 -2.83 -13.78 -2.55
CA SER A 19 -3.34 -14.94 -1.83
C SER A 19 -3.24 -14.75 -0.31
N TYR A 20 -2.10 -14.24 0.19
CA TYR A 20 -1.90 -13.94 1.60
C TYR A 20 -2.87 -12.87 2.11
N LEU A 21 -3.02 -11.77 1.37
CA LEU A 21 -3.90 -10.66 1.71
C LEU A 21 -5.38 -11.09 1.75
N ASN A 22 -5.78 -12.02 0.89
CA ASN A 22 -7.12 -12.61 0.91
C ASN A 22 -7.37 -13.50 2.13
N MET A 23 -6.33 -14.20 2.61
CA MET A 23 -6.43 -15.07 3.79
C MET A 23 -6.49 -14.28 5.11
N TYR A 24 -5.85 -13.10 5.16
CA TYR A 24 -5.78 -12.25 6.35
C TYR A 24 -6.34 -10.83 6.08
N PRO A 25 -7.67 -10.70 5.89
CA PRO A 25 -8.25 -9.43 5.49
C PRO A 25 -8.20 -8.39 6.62
N SER A 26 -7.66 -7.22 6.29
CA SER A 26 -7.78 -5.98 7.08
C SER A 26 -8.03 -4.82 6.13
N GLY A 27 -8.43 -3.66 6.67
CA GLY A 27 -8.62 -2.45 5.84
C GLY A 27 -7.34 -2.04 5.09
N GLU A 28 -6.18 -2.12 5.75
CA GLU A 28 -4.88 -1.82 5.15
C GLU A 28 -4.47 -2.88 4.12
N LYS A 29 -4.70 -4.16 4.44
CA LYS A 29 -4.44 -5.27 3.50
C LYS A 29 -5.30 -5.19 2.26
N PHE A 30 -6.54 -4.72 2.37
CA PHE A 30 -7.37 -4.43 1.22
C PHE A 30 -6.77 -3.33 0.34
N LEU A 31 -6.37 -2.19 0.93
CA LEU A 31 -5.75 -1.09 0.17
C LEU A 31 -4.53 -1.58 -0.61
N ILE A 32 -3.68 -2.39 0.01
CA ILE A 32 -2.49 -2.94 -0.63
C ILE A 32 -2.87 -3.93 -1.75
N ALA A 33 -3.81 -4.85 -1.49
CA ALA A 33 -4.26 -5.82 -2.50
C ALA A 33 -4.82 -5.11 -3.73
N PHE A 34 -5.65 -4.09 -3.49
CA PHE A 34 -6.19 -3.22 -4.51
C PHE A 34 -5.07 -2.60 -5.34
N LEU A 35 -4.13 -1.91 -4.68
CA LEU A 35 -3.03 -1.25 -5.36
C LEU A 35 -2.24 -2.24 -6.23
N ILE A 36 -1.87 -3.40 -5.67
CA ILE A 36 -1.10 -4.43 -6.36
C ILE A 36 -1.81 -4.93 -7.62
N SER A 37 -3.14 -5.11 -7.55
CA SER A 37 -3.94 -5.59 -8.68
C SER A 37 -3.98 -4.60 -9.86
N ARG A 38 -3.69 -3.32 -9.60
CA ARG A 38 -3.85 -2.20 -10.54
C ARG A 38 -2.66 -1.25 -10.57
N LEU A 39 -1.45 -1.73 -10.24
CA LEU A 39 -0.23 -0.91 -10.21
C LEU A 39 0.02 -0.14 -11.50
N SER A 40 -0.43 -0.69 -12.63
CA SER A 40 -0.25 -0.11 -13.96
C SER A 40 -1.24 1.02 -14.28
N ASP A 41 -2.27 1.21 -13.46
CA ASP A 41 -3.42 2.05 -13.81
C ASP A 41 -3.32 3.45 -13.19
N PHE A 42 -2.50 3.64 -12.16
CA PHE A 42 -2.53 4.85 -11.33
C PHE A 42 -1.17 5.53 -11.21
N SER A 43 -1.15 6.86 -11.29
CA SER A 43 0.01 7.68 -10.92
C SER A 43 0.13 7.75 -9.40
N PRO A 44 1.33 7.75 -8.81
CA PRO A 44 2.64 7.58 -9.45
C PRO A 44 3.03 6.12 -9.69
N PHE A 45 2.20 5.16 -9.30
CA PHE A 45 2.52 3.73 -9.20
C PHE A 45 2.87 3.06 -10.54
N TYR A 46 2.32 3.50 -11.67
CA TYR A 46 2.65 2.96 -12.99
C TYR A 46 4.14 3.12 -13.32
N LYS A 47 4.83 4.09 -12.70
CA LYS A 47 6.28 4.29 -12.82
C LYS A 47 7.10 3.25 -12.03
N TYR A 48 6.45 2.52 -11.13
CA TYR A 48 7.02 1.50 -10.24
C TYR A 48 6.25 0.18 -10.35
N PRO A 49 6.20 -0.47 -11.52
CA PRO A 49 5.29 -1.58 -11.77
C PRO A 49 5.73 -2.89 -11.10
N TYR A 50 6.90 -2.95 -10.46
CA TYR A 50 7.40 -4.18 -9.84
C TYR A 50 7.38 -4.07 -8.32
N ILE A 51 6.99 -5.14 -7.64
CA ILE A 51 7.12 -5.25 -6.20
C ILE A 51 8.57 -5.63 -5.89
N TYR A 52 9.24 -4.79 -5.12
CA TYR A 52 10.59 -5.06 -4.61
C TYR A 52 10.52 -5.83 -3.28
N ASN A 53 9.66 -5.39 -2.36
CA ASN A 53 9.47 -6.03 -1.07
C ASN A 53 8.06 -5.78 -0.52
N PHE A 54 7.56 -6.67 0.32
CA PHE A 54 6.26 -6.59 0.98
C PHE A 54 6.42 -7.02 2.42
N GLU A 55 5.82 -6.27 3.36
CA GLU A 55 5.85 -6.60 4.78
C GLU A 55 7.28 -6.77 5.35
N TYR A 56 8.14 -5.78 5.11
CA TYR A 56 9.57 -5.87 5.37
C TYR A 56 9.98 -5.25 6.71
N PHE A 57 11.07 -5.77 7.30
CA PHE A 57 11.68 -5.13 8.47
C PHE A 57 12.46 -3.89 8.04
N VAL A 58 12.18 -2.77 8.71
CA VAL A 58 12.74 -1.46 8.32
C VAL A 58 14.21 -1.34 8.70
N GLU A 59 14.60 -1.81 9.90
CA GLU A 59 15.98 -1.78 10.36
C GLU A 59 16.51 -3.19 10.66
N PRO A 60 17.71 -3.53 10.14
CA PRO A 60 18.49 -4.66 10.63
C PRO A 60 18.90 -4.44 12.09
N PRO A 61 18.98 -5.51 12.91
CA PRO A 61 18.74 -6.90 12.57
C PRO A 61 17.27 -7.29 12.83
N ASN A 62 16.39 -7.16 11.82
CA ASN A 62 15.03 -7.74 11.73
C ASN A 62 14.14 -7.73 12.97
N TYR A 63 14.33 -6.79 13.90
CA TYR A 63 13.48 -6.74 15.08
C TYR A 63 12.22 -5.93 14.80
N SER A 64 11.06 -6.50 15.11
CA SER A 64 9.76 -5.85 14.94
C SER A 64 9.63 -4.54 15.71
N GLN A 65 10.42 -4.32 16.77
CA GLN A 65 10.41 -3.06 17.52
C GLN A 65 10.83 -1.84 16.70
N TYR A 66 11.56 -2.01 15.59
CA TYR A 66 11.99 -0.90 14.73
C TYR A 66 10.98 -0.57 13.61
N GLY A 67 9.90 -1.34 13.54
CA GLY A 67 8.82 -1.17 12.58
C GLY A 67 8.89 -2.15 11.41
N LYS A 68 7.71 -2.42 10.87
CA LYS A 68 7.49 -3.25 9.68
C LYS A 68 6.84 -2.35 8.65
N GLY A 69 7.47 -2.21 7.48
CA GLY A 69 6.93 -1.43 6.37
C GLY A 69 5.99 -2.26 5.50
N ASP A 70 5.06 -1.60 4.83
CA ASP A 70 4.01 -2.29 4.08
C ASP A 70 4.47 -2.79 2.72
N LEU A 71 4.99 -1.89 1.88
CA LEU A 71 5.29 -2.20 0.48
C LEU A 71 6.42 -1.32 -0.06
N ILE A 72 7.34 -1.94 -0.81
CA ILE A 72 8.32 -1.24 -1.64
C ILE A 72 8.08 -1.63 -3.09
N LEU A 73 7.90 -0.63 -3.94
CA LEU A 73 7.82 -0.78 -5.39
C LEU A 73 9.10 -0.32 -6.07
N THR A 74 9.35 -0.80 -7.28
CA THR A 74 10.50 -0.41 -8.10
C THR A 74 10.13 -0.24 -9.56
N SER A 75 10.83 0.68 -10.21
CA SER A 75 10.85 0.84 -11.67
C SER A 75 11.55 -0.32 -12.40
N GLY A 76 12.22 -1.22 -11.65
CA GLY A 76 13.12 -2.25 -12.20
C GLY A 76 14.52 -1.70 -12.51
N ARG A 77 14.82 -0.49 -12.04
CA ARG A 77 16.14 0.16 -12.08
C ARG A 77 16.45 0.75 -10.69
N LYS A 78 17.18 1.86 -10.62
CA LYS A 78 17.55 2.53 -9.37
C LYS A 78 16.41 3.27 -8.66
N TYR A 79 15.21 3.39 -9.25
CA TYR A 79 14.10 4.14 -8.64
C TYR A 79 13.16 3.23 -7.86
N TYR A 80 12.89 3.60 -6.61
CA TYR A 80 12.06 2.89 -5.66
C TYR A 80 11.01 3.82 -5.05
N LEU A 81 9.89 3.23 -4.64
CA LEU A 81 8.79 3.92 -3.98
C LEU A 81 8.39 3.13 -2.73
N VAL A 82 8.57 3.73 -1.56
CA VAL A 82 8.02 3.22 -0.30
C VAL A 82 6.55 3.62 -0.20
N VAL A 83 5.69 2.65 0.08
CA VAL A 83 4.25 2.86 0.21
C VAL A 83 3.82 2.38 1.59
N GLU A 84 3.26 3.28 2.39
CA GLU A 84 2.65 2.94 3.68
C GLU A 84 1.13 3.11 3.61
N ALA A 85 0.39 2.08 4.02
CA ALA A 85 -1.06 2.06 3.93
C ALA A 85 -1.70 2.39 5.27
N LYS A 86 -2.74 3.22 5.25
CA LYS A 86 -3.58 3.48 6.42
C LYS A 86 -5.05 3.45 6.07
N TYR A 87 -5.79 2.51 6.65
CA TYR A 87 -7.24 2.52 6.58
C TYR A 87 -7.80 3.46 7.64
N LEU A 88 -8.37 4.58 7.21
CA LEU A 88 -8.95 5.60 8.05
C LEU A 88 -10.40 5.29 8.38
N ARG A 89 -10.78 5.54 9.63
CA ARG A 89 -12.17 5.44 10.12
C ARG A 89 -13.08 6.40 9.36
N GLN A 90 -14.28 5.95 9.00
CA GLN A 90 -15.23 6.71 8.18
C GLN A 90 -16.24 7.53 9.02
N ASP A 91 -16.08 7.56 10.35
CA ASP A 91 -17.00 8.25 11.26
C ASP A 91 -17.11 9.76 10.96
N SER A 92 -18.30 10.34 11.10
CA SER A 92 -18.53 11.78 10.96
C SER A 92 -18.28 12.55 12.25
N GLY A 93 -17.97 13.84 12.14
CA GLY A 93 -17.81 14.75 13.29
C GLY A 93 -16.41 15.35 13.43
N LYS A 94 -16.31 16.41 14.24
CA LYS A 94 -15.05 17.18 14.43
C LYS A 94 -13.92 16.32 14.99
N ALA A 95 -14.20 15.48 15.98
CA ALA A 95 -13.22 14.59 16.59
C ALA A 95 -12.71 13.52 15.58
N ALA A 96 -13.63 12.91 14.82
CA ALA A 96 -13.28 11.95 13.78
C ALA A 96 -12.42 12.58 12.67
N LYS A 97 -12.74 13.82 12.26
CA LYS A 97 -11.91 14.59 11.31
C LYS A 97 -10.50 14.82 11.86
N LYS A 98 -10.36 15.26 13.12
CA LYS A 98 -9.06 15.46 13.76
C LYS A 98 -8.26 14.15 13.83
N SER A 99 -8.91 13.05 14.21
CA SER A 99 -8.28 11.72 14.27
C SER A 99 -7.75 11.28 12.90
N ARG A 100 -8.54 11.44 11.83
CA ARG A 100 -8.08 11.15 10.46
C ARG A 100 -6.90 12.01 10.04
N ASN A 101 -6.93 13.31 10.31
CA ASN A 101 -5.82 14.21 9.99
C ASN A 101 -4.54 13.76 10.71
N ASN A 102 -4.65 13.43 12.00
CA ASN A 102 -3.52 12.91 12.75
C ASN A 102 -2.99 11.60 12.15
N ALA A 103 -3.87 10.67 11.81
CA ALA A 103 -3.48 9.39 11.20
C ALA A 103 -2.79 9.58 9.84
N ARG A 104 -3.21 10.56 9.02
CA ARG A 104 -2.52 10.92 7.76
C ARG A 104 -1.11 11.39 8.00
N ASN A 105 -0.94 12.36 8.90
CA ASN A 105 0.38 12.91 9.20
C ASN A 105 1.32 11.84 9.76
N VAL A 106 0.79 10.93 10.58
CA VAL A 106 1.55 9.79 11.11
C VAL A 106 2.00 8.86 9.99
N VAL A 107 1.10 8.40 9.11
CA VAL A 107 1.47 7.46 8.05
C VAL A 107 2.40 8.10 7.02
N GLU A 108 2.22 9.40 6.72
CA GLU A 108 3.13 10.15 5.86
C GLU A 108 4.54 10.24 6.47
N SER A 109 4.62 10.60 7.76
CA SER A 109 5.89 10.63 8.50
C SER A 109 6.56 9.25 8.54
N GLN A 110 5.78 8.17 8.64
CA GLN A 110 6.29 6.80 8.57
C GLN A 110 6.87 6.48 7.19
N ALA A 111 6.13 6.78 6.11
CA ALA A 111 6.58 6.56 4.74
C ALA A 111 7.90 7.30 4.45
N GLU A 112 7.98 8.57 4.88
CA GLU A 112 9.20 9.37 4.75
C GLU A 112 10.37 8.76 5.53
N LYS A 113 10.15 8.42 6.81
CA LYS A 113 11.17 7.79 7.66
C LYS A 113 11.70 6.52 7.00
N TYR A 114 10.82 5.65 6.51
CA TYR A 114 11.20 4.37 5.93
C TYR A 114 11.93 4.54 4.59
N ALA A 115 11.55 5.53 3.78
CA ALA A 115 12.31 5.88 2.58
C ALA A 115 13.72 6.38 2.88
N ARG A 116 13.89 7.23 3.91
CA ARG A 116 15.22 7.69 4.35
C ARG A 116 16.08 6.52 4.83
N ILE A 117 15.50 5.58 5.57
CA ILE A 117 16.21 4.38 6.04
C ILE A 117 16.62 3.50 4.86
N LEU A 118 15.71 3.24 3.91
CA LEU A 118 16.01 2.44 2.71
C LEU A 118 17.13 3.08 1.87
N LYS A 119 17.10 4.41 1.71
CA LYS A 119 18.14 5.18 1.02
C LYS A 119 19.48 5.11 1.73
N ARG A 120 19.50 5.21 3.06
CA ARG A 120 20.72 5.08 3.88
C ARG A 120 21.34 3.69 3.74
N GLN A 121 20.52 2.64 3.73
CA GLN A 121 20.95 1.25 3.54
C GLN A 121 21.39 0.95 2.11
N ASN A 122 20.84 1.66 1.12
CA ASN A 122 21.11 1.45 -0.30
C ASN A 122 21.48 2.79 -0.97
N PRO A 123 22.72 3.27 -0.82
CA PRO A 123 23.11 4.62 -1.27
C PRO A 123 22.90 4.87 -2.78
N THR A 124 22.88 3.82 -3.61
CA THR A 124 22.66 3.92 -5.07
C THR A 124 21.18 4.07 -5.46
N PHE A 125 20.24 3.80 -4.54
CA PHE A 125 18.81 3.88 -4.83
C PHE A 125 18.35 5.33 -4.87
N ILE A 126 17.40 5.65 -5.73
CA ILE A 126 16.62 6.88 -5.70
C ILE A 126 15.28 6.51 -5.11
N VAL A 127 15.02 6.92 -3.88
CA VAL A 127 13.87 6.47 -3.09
C VAL A 127 12.90 7.62 -2.93
N ASN A 128 11.67 7.43 -3.42
CA ASN A 128 10.52 8.28 -3.13
C ASN A 128 9.62 7.57 -2.11
N TYR A 129 8.65 8.30 -1.56
CA TYR A 129 7.65 7.74 -0.66
C TYR A 129 6.26 8.26 -0.99
N THR A 130 5.25 7.52 -0.57
CA THR A 130 3.85 7.94 -0.60
C THR A 130 3.08 7.19 0.49
N ASN A 131 1.95 7.73 0.91
CA ASN A 131 0.98 7.04 1.73
C ASN A 131 -0.27 6.67 0.91
N LEU A 132 -0.86 5.53 1.25
CA LEU A 132 -2.09 5.05 0.65
C LEU A 132 -3.20 5.07 1.71
N THR A 133 -4.25 5.86 1.49
CA THR A 133 -5.38 5.91 2.42
C THR A 133 -6.71 5.73 1.72
N ASN A 134 -7.73 5.31 2.46
CA ASN A 134 -9.08 5.05 1.94
C ASN A 134 -9.99 6.29 1.91
N ASP A 135 -9.46 7.51 1.95
CA ASP A 135 -10.29 8.70 2.13
C ASP A 135 -10.63 9.45 0.83
N LYS A 136 -11.45 10.50 0.97
CA LYS A 136 -11.92 11.28 -0.18
C LYS A 136 -10.84 12.15 -0.82
N SER A 137 -9.83 12.64 -0.10
CA SER A 137 -8.79 13.47 -0.72
C SER A 137 -7.98 12.66 -1.72
N TRP A 138 -7.61 11.44 -1.34
CA TRP A 138 -6.89 10.54 -2.23
C TRP A 138 -7.77 10.09 -3.41
N ARG A 139 -9.07 9.88 -3.16
CA ARG A 139 -10.07 9.65 -4.25
C ARG A 139 -10.28 10.87 -5.14
N ASN A 140 -10.17 12.10 -4.63
CA ASN A 140 -10.36 13.30 -5.43
C ASN A 140 -9.14 13.61 -6.28
N GLU A 141 -7.95 13.28 -5.78
CA GLU A 141 -6.69 13.31 -6.52
C GLU A 141 -6.59 12.16 -7.53
N HIS A 142 -7.31 11.07 -7.30
CA HIS A 142 -7.39 9.86 -8.13
C HIS A 142 -8.85 9.38 -8.30
N PRO A 143 -9.70 10.11 -9.05
CA PRO A 143 -11.14 9.83 -9.20
C PRO A 143 -11.45 8.42 -9.70
N GLU A 144 -10.56 7.86 -10.51
CA GLU A 144 -10.58 6.47 -10.99
C GLU A 144 -10.52 5.41 -9.87
N PHE A 145 -10.10 5.79 -8.66
CA PHE A 145 -10.06 4.93 -7.48
C PHE A 145 -11.37 4.96 -6.68
N ALA A 146 -12.17 6.03 -6.83
CA ALA A 146 -13.41 6.20 -6.11
C ALA A 146 -14.44 5.13 -6.49
N GLU A 147 -14.56 4.83 -7.79
CA GLU A 147 -15.51 3.85 -8.34
C GLU A 147 -15.22 2.43 -7.84
N VAL A 148 -13.95 2.03 -7.89
CA VAL A 148 -13.54 0.66 -7.51
C VAL A 148 -13.55 0.49 -5.99
N PHE A 149 -13.28 1.55 -5.22
CA PHE A 149 -13.45 1.52 -3.76
C PHE A 149 -14.93 1.32 -3.37
N HIS A 150 -15.85 1.96 -4.09
CA HIS A 150 -17.29 1.74 -3.92
C HIS A 150 -17.68 0.30 -4.25
N GLU A 151 -17.14 -0.28 -5.32
CA GLU A 151 -17.35 -1.67 -5.69
C GLU A 151 -16.86 -2.63 -4.58
N PHE A 152 -15.67 -2.42 -4.03
CA PHE A 152 -15.16 -3.24 -2.94
C PHE A 152 -16.01 -3.15 -1.66
N GLN A 153 -16.41 -1.95 -1.24
CA GLN A 153 -17.28 -1.81 -0.07
C GLN A 153 -18.61 -2.55 -0.27
N SER A 154 -19.13 -2.55 -1.51
CA SER A 154 -20.34 -3.29 -1.85
C SER A 154 -20.13 -4.81 -1.80
N LEU A 155 -18.97 -5.31 -2.25
CA LEU A 155 -18.61 -6.73 -2.20
C LEU A 155 -18.41 -7.20 -0.76
N LYS A 156 -17.71 -6.44 0.08
CA LYS A 156 -17.54 -6.77 1.51
C LYS A 156 -18.85 -6.76 2.28
N MET A 157 -19.77 -5.83 1.99
CA MET A 157 -21.11 -5.87 2.57
C MET A 157 -21.88 -7.12 2.14
N LYS A 158 -21.76 -7.54 0.88
CA LYS A 158 -22.42 -8.77 0.40
C LYS A 158 -21.83 -10.02 1.05
N GLU A 159 -20.50 -10.15 1.11
CA GLU A 159 -19.81 -11.26 1.80
C GLU A 159 -20.14 -11.31 3.30
N TRP A 160 -20.16 -10.15 3.97
CA TRP A 160 -20.49 -10.07 5.39
C TRP A 160 -21.95 -10.49 5.65
N LYS A 161 -22.89 -10.00 4.83
CA LYS A 161 -24.30 -10.41 4.89
C LYS A 161 -24.48 -11.91 4.66
N GLN A 162 -23.78 -12.49 3.69
CA GLN A 162 -23.83 -13.93 3.44
C GLN A 162 -23.30 -14.79 4.59
N LYS A 163 -22.30 -14.30 5.35
CA LYS A 163 -21.71 -15.04 6.47
C LYS A 163 -22.47 -14.91 7.80
N HIS A 164 -23.38 -13.95 7.94
CA HIS A 164 -23.99 -13.61 9.24
C HIS A 164 -25.53 -13.45 9.22
N LEU A 165 -26.17 -13.60 8.05
CA LEU A 165 -27.64 -13.54 7.92
C LEU A 165 -28.25 -14.85 7.40
N TYR A 166 -27.46 -15.93 7.31
CA TYR A 166 -27.90 -17.30 7.04
C TYR A 166 -27.22 -18.25 8.01
#